data_AF-A0A133YW12-F1
#
_entry.id   AF-A0A133YW12-F1
#
_cell.length_a   1.000
_cell.length_b   1.000
_cell.length_c   1.000
_cell.angle_alpha   90.00
_cell.angle_beta   90.00
_cell.angle_gamma   90.00
#
_symmetry.space_group_name_H-M   'P 1'
#
loop_
_entity.id
_entity.type
_entity.pdbx_description
1 polymer ?
#
loop_
_entity_poly.entity_id
_entity_poly.type
_entity_poly.pdbx_seq_one_letter_code
_entity_poly.pdbx_strand_id
1 'polypeptide(L)'
;MRKIYMLTMSLFVCMGAFAGNVNGTIGDNLKWTFTDDGTLTISGTGEMEHADGNSGYAWGTDNHTLDRSLIKKIVVEEGVTSLGEYIFWDCLSLTDVKLPKSLTTLRKECFKHCTALKSLTLPDDITLIEESAFEECSVLETVTFPKSLKKVSTKAFYNCNLKKVDLSQTQVETIGMGAFAHNAQCKEVYLPKTLKTFEGEDEGAFSACGVKKAVCNAVEPPKTISGVFDFITGEKKTDPVDWVNIFSGFDDDFVLEVPAGSEEKYRSANGWKNAANNIATGIRGVKVSQGKFGVYDITGKRYMNHADAQTVNTLQRGVYIINGKKLLVSGKTFLSNSL
;
A
#
# COMPACT_ATOMS: atom_id res chain seq x y z
N MET A 1 -31.30 25.58 34.97
CA MET A 1 -30.17 25.33 35.89
C MET A 1 -29.01 24.76 35.07
N ARG A 2 -28.00 25.59 34.78
CA ARG A 2 -26.77 25.22 34.09
C ARG A 2 -25.94 24.32 35.01
N LYS A 3 -25.59 23.10 34.58
CA LYS A 3 -24.50 22.33 35.21
C LYS A 3 -23.22 22.61 34.44
N ILE A 4 -22.36 23.36 35.12
CA ILE A 4 -21.00 23.72 34.73
C ILE A 4 -20.15 22.46 34.96
N TYR A 5 -19.60 21.87 33.89
CA TYR A 5 -18.47 20.94 34.02
C TYR A 5 -17.21 21.80 34.17
N MET A 6 -16.79 21.95 35.43
CA MET A 6 -15.62 22.72 35.80
C MET A 6 -14.39 21.81 35.74
N LEU A 7 -13.43 22.18 34.90
CA LEU A 7 -12.05 21.68 34.87
C LEU A 7 -11.52 21.42 36.27
N THR A 8 -11.05 20.20 36.56
CA THR A 8 -10.02 19.96 37.57
C THR A 8 -9.17 18.75 37.19
N MET A 9 -8.01 18.98 36.56
CA MET A 9 -6.76 18.32 36.95
C MET A 9 -5.63 18.88 36.10
N SER A 10 -5.03 19.96 36.60
CA SER A 10 -3.65 20.29 36.29
C SER A 10 -2.98 20.64 37.60
N LEU A 11 -2.11 19.75 38.09
CA LEU A 11 -0.94 20.17 38.83
C LEU A 11 0.19 19.16 38.65
N PHE A 12 1.15 19.58 37.84
CA PHE A 12 2.60 19.36 37.92
C PHE A 12 3.09 17.97 38.36
N VAL A 13 3.86 17.34 37.46
CA VAL A 13 5.14 16.82 37.93
C VAL A 13 6.33 17.47 37.24
N CYS A 14 7.27 17.87 38.10
CA CYS A 14 8.59 18.37 37.81
C CYS A 14 9.38 17.46 36.87
N MET A 15 10.22 18.12 36.08
CA MET A 15 11.38 17.57 35.37
C MET A 15 12.19 16.64 36.28
N GLY A 16 12.16 15.35 35.97
CA GLY A 16 12.88 14.29 36.65
C GLY A 16 12.28 12.96 36.19
N ALA A 17 13.11 12.09 35.61
CA ALA A 17 12.74 10.80 35.02
C ALA A 17 11.49 10.14 35.65
N PHE A 18 10.37 10.11 34.93
CA PHE A 18 9.26 9.25 35.28
C PHE A 18 9.55 7.83 34.78
N ALA A 19 10.12 7.03 35.66
CA ALA A 19 10.06 5.57 35.61
C ALA A 19 8.74 5.13 36.26
N GLY A 20 7.65 5.32 35.53
CA GLY A 20 6.31 5.05 36.03
C GLY A 20 5.32 4.98 34.87
N ASN A 21 4.60 3.86 34.80
CA ASN A 21 3.54 3.64 33.83
C ASN A 21 2.49 4.76 33.96
N VAL A 22 2.28 5.54 32.89
CA VAL A 22 1.23 6.58 32.80
C VAL A 22 0.05 6.07 31.98
N ASN A 23 -1.14 6.60 32.22
CA ASN A 23 -2.36 6.16 31.56
C ASN A 23 -3.43 7.25 31.53
N GLY A 24 -4.45 7.04 30.71
CA GLY A 24 -5.61 7.90 30.62
C GLY A 24 -6.70 7.32 29.73
N THR A 25 -7.69 8.15 29.40
CA THR A 25 -8.82 7.78 28.54
C THR A 25 -8.72 8.47 27.17
N ILE A 26 -9.39 7.91 26.18
CA ILE A 26 -9.65 8.52 24.87
C ILE A 26 -11.16 8.42 24.66
N GLY A 27 -11.85 9.54 24.91
CA GLY A 27 -13.31 9.54 25.05
C GLY A 27 -13.80 8.56 26.13
N ASP A 28 -15.04 8.10 25.95
CA ASP A 28 -15.71 7.21 26.91
C ASP A 28 -15.35 5.73 26.72
N ASN A 29 -14.90 5.36 25.52
CA ASN A 29 -14.82 3.97 25.08
C ASN A 29 -13.42 3.36 25.16
N LEU A 30 -12.39 4.19 25.07
CA LEU A 30 -11.02 3.74 24.92
C LEU A 30 -10.13 4.27 26.04
N LYS A 31 -9.04 3.55 26.29
CA LYS A 31 -8.02 3.88 27.28
C LYS A 31 -6.64 3.75 26.65
N TRP A 32 -5.69 4.48 27.19
CA TRP A 32 -4.29 4.36 26.82
C TRP A 32 -3.42 4.12 28.06
N THR A 33 -2.34 3.36 27.87
CA THR A 33 -1.28 3.18 28.86
C THR A 33 0.07 3.35 28.16
N PHE A 34 1.05 3.87 28.87
CA PHE A 34 2.42 3.99 28.40
C PHE A 34 3.35 3.46 29.47
N THR A 35 4.27 2.58 29.08
CA THR A 35 5.19 1.89 29.98
C THR A 35 6.64 2.32 29.71
N ASP A 36 7.51 2.11 30.71
CA ASP A 36 8.90 2.60 30.69
C ASP A 36 9.78 2.04 29.55
N ASP A 37 9.35 0.95 28.91
CA ASP A 37 10.00 0.38 27.72
C ASP A 37 9.70 1.17 26.43
N GLY A 38 8.82 2.18 26.49
CA GLY A 38 8.36 2.98 25.36
C GLY A 38 7.14 2.42 24.63
N THR A 39 6.40 1.49 25.25
CA THR A 39 5.18 0.92 24.67
C THR A 39 3.94 1.75 25.01
N LEU A 40 3.31 2.33 23.99
CA LEU A 40 1.98 2.91 24.06
C LEU A 40 0.94 1.83 23.70
N THR A 41 0.04 1.51 24.63
CA THR A 41 -1.07 0.57 24.41
C THR A 41 -2.40 1.30 24.41
N ILE A 42 -3.20 1.12 23.36
CA ILE A 42 -4.59 1.60 23.25
C ILE A 42 -5.51 0.39 23.38
N SER A 43 -6.42 0.45 24.35
CA SER A 43 -7.32 -0.63 24.73
C SER A 43 -8.77 -0.14 24.85
N GLY A 44 -9.73 -1.07 24.86
CA GLY A 44 -11.15 -0.77 24.90
C GLY A 44 -11.88 -1.27 23.67
N THR A 45 -13.12 -0.81 23.48
CA THR A 45 -13.98 -1.29 22.39
C THR A 45 -14.70 -0.15 21.71
N GLY A 46 -14.74 -0.18 20.37
CA GLY A 46 -15.45 0.79 19.56
C GLY A 46 -14.52 1.80 18.89
N GLU A 47 -15.12 2.89 18.44
CA GLU A 47 -14.43 3.92 17.69
C GLU A 47 -13.61 4.82 18.60
N MET A 48 -12.46 5.26 18.09
CA MET A 48 -11.71 6.34 18.73
C MET A 48 -12.42 7.67 18.46
N GLU A 49 -12.66 8.43 19.52
CA GLU A 49 -13.24 9.77 19.40
C GLU A 49 -12.39 10.64 18.47
N HIS A 50 -13.06 11.28 17.51
CA HIS A 50 -12.42 12.13 16.52
C HIS A 50 -12.22 13.54 17.08
N ALA A 51 -10.96 13.95 17.21
CA ALA A 51 -10.58 15.34 17.46
C ALA A 51 -10.22 16.04 16.14
N ASP A 52 -10.37 17.37 16.09
CA ASP A 52 -9.80 18.20 15.04
C ASP A 52 -8.26 18.16 15.15
N GLY A 53 -7.62 17.28 14.38
CA GLY A 53 -6.17 17.01 14.44
C GLY A 53 -5.77 16.05 15.58
N ASN A 54 -4.51 16.11 16.02
CA ASN A 54 -4.00 15.25 17.09
C ASN A 54 -3.91 15.90 18.47
N SER A 55 -4.15 17.22 18.59
CA SER A 55 -3.91 17.98 19.82
C SER A 55 -4.73 17.50 21.03
N GLY A 56 -5.84 16.79 20.80
CA GLY A 56 -6.64 16.20 21.88
C GLY A 56 -6.02 14.96 22.54
N TYR A 57 -5.15 14.22 21.84
CA TYR A 57 -4.56 12.98 22.38
C TYR A 57 -3.43 13.29 23.36
N ALA A 58 -3.21 12.42 24.35
CA ALA A 58 -2.21 12.63 25.40
C ALA A 58 -0.76 12.78 24.89
N TRP A 59 -0.47 12.35 23.66
CA TRP A 59 0.81 12.49 22.96
C TRP A 59 0.68 13.36 21.70
N GLY A 60 -0.36 14.20 21.63
CA GLY A 60 -0.63 15.14 20.56
C GLY A 60 0.28 16.36 20.57
N THR A 61 0.18 17.19 19.53
CA THR A 61 1.06 18.36 19.36
C THR A 61 0.98 19.35 20.52
N ASP A 62 -0.25 19.68 20.96
CA ASP A 62 -0.48 20.66 22.03
C ASP A 62 -0.70 20.02 23.41
N ASN A 63 -0.69 18.68 23.48
CA ASN A 63 -0.91 17.93 24.70
C ASN A 63 0.33 17.11 25.04
N HIS A 64 1.12 17.65 25.96
CA HIS A 64 2.40 17.09 26.41
C HIS A 64 2.27 16.15 27.61
N THR A 65 1.12 15.51 27.81
CA THR A 65 0.93 14.53 28.89
C THR A 65 1.87 13.33 28.73
N LEU A 66 2.11 12.92 27.48
CA LEU A 66 3.07 11.91 27.08
C LEU A 66 3.96 12.49 25.98
N ASP A 67 5.28 12.52 26.22
CA ASP A 67 6.23 12.87 25.18
C ASP A 67 6.27 11.77 24.10
N ARG A 68 5.69 12.10 22.95
CA ARG A 68 5.61 11.23 21.79
C ARG A 68 6.96 10.72 21.26
N SER A 69 8.05 11.45 21.54
CA SER A 69 9.40 11.07 21.11
C SER A 69 9.90 9.83 21.85
N LEU A 70 9.27 9.47 22.98
CA LEU A 70 9.57 8.28 23.77
C LEU A 70 8.81 7.03 23.28
N ILE A 71 7.83 7.17 22.38
CA ILE A 71 7.04 6.06 21.86
C ILE A 71 7.88 5.25 20.88
N LYS A 72 8.23 4.02 21.30
CA LYS A 72 9.00 3.05 20.51
C LYS A 72 8.12 1.96 19.92
N LYS A 73 7.02 1.65 20.60
CA LYS A 73 6.09 0.60 20.23
C LYS A 73 4.66 1.06 20.41
N ILE A 74 3.80 0.72 19.45
CA ILE A 74 2.35 0.90 19.56
C ILE A 74 1.68 -0.46 19.57
N VAL A 75 0.76 -0.64 20.51
CA VAL A 75 -0.15 -1.79 20.58
C VAL A 75 -1.58 -1.26 20.60
N VAL A 76 -2.31 -1.47 19.51
CA VAL A 76 -3.77 -1.25 19.50
C VAL A 76 -4.42 -2.62 19.69
N GLU A 77 -5.20 -2.76 20.77
CA GLU A 77 -5.82 -4.04 21.14
C GLU A 77 -7.08 -4.35 20.31
N GLU A 78 -7.45 -5.62 20.30
CA GLU A 78 -8.69 -6.07 19.66
C GLU A 78 -9.91 -5.39 20.30
N GLY A 79 -10.88 -5.04 19.46
CA GLY A 79 -12.07 -4.30 19.88
C GLY A 79 -12.06 -2.84 19.47
N VAL A 80 -10.89 -2.23 19.23
CA VAL A 80 -10.77 -0.89 18.65
C VAL A 80 -11.12 -0.94 17.17
N THR A 81 -12.17 -0.24 16.73
CA THR A 81 -12.71 -0.33 15.36
C THR A 81 -12.26 0.81 14.45
N SER A 82 -11.79 1.92 15.01
CA SER A 82 -11.23 3.04 14.26
C SER A 82 -10.10 3.72 15.04
N LEU A 83 -9.21 4.38 14.31
CA LEU A 83 -8.19 5.27 14.86
C LEU A 83 -8.56 6.72 14.55
N GLY A 84 -7.94 7.66 15.27
CA GLY A 84 -7.97 9.07 14.94
C GLY A 84 -7.04 9.43 13.77
N GLU A 85 -7.34 10.54 13.10
CA GLU A 85 -6.39 11.17 12.17
C GLU A 85 -5.19 11.71 12.95
N TYR A 86 -4.01 11.76 12.32
CA TYR A 86 -2.76 12.29 12.91
C TYR A 86 -2.28 11.60 14.21
N ILE A 87 -2.90 10.50 14.63
CA ILE A 87 -2.75 9.94 15.98
C ILE A 87 -1.30 9.57 16.34
N PHE A 88 -0.49 9.09 15.39
CA PHE A 88 0.92 8.77 15.60
C PHE A 88 1.86 9.60 14.71
N TRP A 89 1.39 10.70 14.12
CA TRP A 89 2.15 11.58 13.22
C TRP A 89 3.35 12.23 13.91
N ASP A 90 4.62 11.97 13.59
CA ASP A 90 5.86 12.38 14.31
C ASP A 90 6.24 11.49 15.51
N CYS A 91 5.82 10.22 15.58
CA CYS A 91 6.40 9.27 16.52
C CYS A 91 7.80 8.81 16.04
N LEU A 92 8.79 9.70 16.16
CA LEU A 92 10.12 9.55 15.55
C LEU A 92 10.89 8.30 16.01
N SER A 93 10.63 7.81 17.23
CA SER A 93 11.28 6.61 17.79
C SER A 93 10.51 5.31 17.53
N LEU A 94 9.36 5.37 16.83
CA LEU A 94 8.49 4.22 16.62
C LEU A 94 9.13 3.18 15.71
N THR A 95 9.30 1.97 16.23
CA THR A 95 9.92 0.84 15.52
C THR A 95 9.01 -0.37 15.36
N ASP A 96 7.99 -0.51 16.22
CA ASP A 96 7.08 -1.65 16.25
C ASP A 96 5.63 -1.19 16.37
N VAL A 97 4.74 -1.76 15.56
CA VAL A 97 3.31 -1.42 15.54
C VAL A 97 2.51 -2.72 15.44
N LYS A 98 1.63 -2.92 16.42
CA LYS A 98 0.61 -3.97 16.40
C LYS A 98 -0.77 -3.33 16.26
N LEU A 99 -1.45 -3.66 15.16
CA LEU A 99 -2.81 -3.22 14.86
C LEU A 99 -3.80 -4.39 14.98
N PRO A 100 -5.03 -4.17 15.44
CA PRO A 100 -6.03 -5.23 15.58
C PRO A 100 -6.71 -5.51 14.24
N LYS A 101 -7.32 -6.68 14.13
CA LYS A 101 -8.05 -7.08 12.91
C LYS A 101 -9.32 -6.28 12.67
N SER A 102 -9.88 -5.68 13.72
CA SER A 102 -11.09 -4.86 13.64
C SER A 102 -10.93 -3.55 12.88
N LEU A 103 -9.72 -3.11 12.55
CA LEU A 103 -9.51 -1.90 11.75
C LEU A 103 -9.83 -2.14 10.27
N THR A 104 -10.64 -1.25 9.71
CA THR A 104 -11.02 -1.26 8.29
C THR A 104 -10.35 -0.15 7.48
N THR A 105 -9.81 0.88 8.14
CA THR A 105 -9.18 2.05 7.52
C THR A 105 -7.97 2.50 8.32
N LEU A 106 -6.88 2.83 7.63
CA LEU A 106 -5.80 3.65 8.18
C LEU A 106 -6.06 5.11 7.84
N ARG A 107 -6.21 5.93 8.88
CA ARG A 107 -6.68 7.31 8.75
C ARG A 107 -5.60 8.27 8.27
N LYS A 108 -6.05 9.44 7.82
CA LYS A 108 -5.20 10.53 7.34
C LYS A 108 -4.02 10.79 8.28
N GLU A 109 -2.82 10.79 7.70
CA GLU A 109 -1.55 11.12 8.36
C GLU A 109 -1.25 10.30 9.64
N CYS A 110 -1.90 9.14 9.85
CA CYS A 110 -1.85 8.44 11.13
C CYS A 110 -0.45 7.99 11.57
N PHE A 111 0.48 7.71 10.64
CA PHE A 111 1.88 7.36 10.89
C PHE A 111 2.87 8.27 10.15
N LYS A 112 2.44 9.45 9.69
CA LYS A 112 3.33 10.38 8.99
C LYS A 112 4.59 10.67 9.83
N HIS A 113 5.74 10.76 9.18
CA HIS A 113 7.06 11.01 9.78
C HIS A 113 7.48 10.00 10.88
N CYS A 114 6.95 8.77 10.90
CA CYS A 114 7.49 7.71 11.77
C CYS A 114 8.82 7.19 11.20
N THR A 115 9.87 8.02 11.31
CA THR A 115 11.17 7.85 10.63
C THR A 115 12.02 6.69 11.14
N ALA A 116 11.64 6.02 12.23
CA ALA A 116 12.27 4.79 12.71
C ALA A 116 11.51 3.51 12.31
N LEU A 117 10.33 3.63 11.70
CA LEU A 117 9.47 2.47 11.37
C LEU A 117 10.01 1.76 10.12
N LYS A 118 10.61 0.58 10.31
CA LYS A 118 11.29 -0.15 9.22
C LYS A 118 10.38 -1.07 8.41
N SER A 119 9.38 -1.67 9.06
CA SER A 119 8.49 -2.64 8.43
C SER A 119 7.13 -2.65 9.09
N LEU A 120 6.09 -2.94 8.31
CA LEU A 120 4.74 -3.02 8.82
C LEU A 120 3.95 -4.16 8.17
N THR A 121 3.19 -4.90 8.97
CA THR A 121 2.16 -5.82 8.49
C THR A 121 0.80 -5.21 8.77
N LEU A 122 0.04 -4.93 7.71
CA LEU A 122 -1.30 -4.40 7.85
C LEU A 122 -2.31 -5.52 8.16
N PRO A 123 -3.32 -5.27 9.01
CA PRO A 123 -4.39 -6.22 9.24
C PRO A 123 -5.16 -6.59 7.97
N ASP A 124 -5.62 -7.85 7.90
CA ASP A 124 -6.24 -8.45 6.71
C ASP A 124 -7.53 -7.78 6.24
N ASP A 125 -8.20 -6.98 7.09
CA ASP A 125 -9.51 -6.37 6.83
C ASP A 125 -9.41 -4.88 6.47
N ILE A 126 -8.21 -4.28 6.41
CA ILE A 126 -8.02 -2.89 5.96
C ILE A 126 -8.43 -2.78 4.49
N THR A 127 -9.37 -1.89 4.20
CA THR A 127 -9.87 -1.62 2.84
C THR A 127 -9.38 -0.30 2.27
N LEU A 128 -8.97 0.64 3.13
CA LEU A 128 -8.55 1.98 2.76
C LEU A 128 -7.30 2.41 3.53
N ILE A 129 -6.32 2.94 2.81
CA ILE A 129 -5.21 3.71 3.37
C ILE A 129 -5.40 5.15 2.93
N GLU A 130 -5.69 6.04 3.88
CA GLU A 130 -6.00 7.45 3.61
C GLU A 130 -4.76 8.29 3.30
N GLU A 131 -5.02 9.55 2.99
CA GLU A 131 -4.03 10.53 2.55
C GLU A 131 -2.85 10.61 3.53
N SER A 132 -1.64 10.54 2.98
CA SER A 132 -0.39 10.70 3.73
C SER A 132 -0.21 9.79 4.95
N ALA A 133 -0.94 8.66 5.03
CA ALA A 133 -0.92 7.79 6.22
C ALA A 133 0.49 7.40 6.69
N PHE A 134 1.44 7.21 5.78
CA PHE A 134 2.86 6.90 6.05
C PHE A 134 3.82 7.89 5.38
N GLU A 135 3.38 9.09 5.02
CA GLU A 135 4.23 10.10 4.38
C GLU A 135 5.52 10.34 5.21
N GLU A 136 6.67 10.34 4.55
CA GLU A 136 8.03 10.44 5.12
C GLU A 136 8.36 9.44 6.23
N CYS A 137 7.79 8.22 6.20
CA CYS A 137 8.37 7.08 6.91
C CYS A 137 9.68 6.64 6.22
N SER A 138 10.72 7.45 6.37
CA SER A 138 11.94 7.45 5.54
C SER A 138 12.82 6.21 5.63
N VAL A 139 12.54 5.28 6.56
CA VAL A 139 13.21 3.98 6.66
C VAL A 139 12.26 2.80 6.46
N LEU A 140 11.00 3.03 6.10
CA LEU A 140 10.01 1.98 5.86
C LEU A 140 10.37 1.23 4.58
N GLU A 141 10.93 0.03 4.73
CA GLU A 141 11.44 -0.78 3.61
C GLU A 141 10.40 -1.75 3.06
N THR A 142 9.53 -2.26 3.92
CA THR A 142 8.61 -3.36 3.60
C THR A 142 7.23 -3.15 4.23
N VAL A 143 6.20 -3.32 3.41
CA VAL A 143 4.80 -3.30 3.83
C VAL A 143 4.12 -4.53 3.25
N THR A 144 3.46 -5.31 4.10
CA THR A 144 2.57 -6.38 3.65
C THR A 144 1.16 -5.81 3.50
N PHE A 145 0.71 -5.65 2.25
CA PHE A 145 -0.62 -5.13 1.94
C PHE A 145 -1.71 -6.20 2.08
N PRO A 146 -2.88 -5.88 2.65
CA PRO A 146 -3.94 -6.86 2.87
C PRO A 146 -4.73 -7.12 1.59
N LYS A 147 -5.26 -8.34 1.47
CA LYS A 147 -6.01 -8.77 0.27
C LYS A 147 -7.30 -7.97 0.08
N SER A 148 -7.89 -7.47 1.17
CA SER A 148 -9.10 -6.65 1.18
C SER A 148 -8.87 -5.21 0.71
N LEU A 149 -7.62 -4.76 0.58
CA LEU A 149 -7.30 -3.37 0.28
C LEU A 149 -7.92 -2.96 -1.06
N LYS A 150 -8.72 -1.88 -1.06
CA LYS A 150 -9.44 -1.34 -2.22
C LYS A 150 -8.90 -0.02 -2.71
N LYS A 151 -8.32 0.79 -1.83
CA LYS A 151 -7.79 2.11 -2.19
C LYS A 151 -6.56 2.48 -1.39
N VAL A 152 -5.59 3.07 -2.09
CA VAL A 152 -4.43 3.77 -1.51
C VAL A 152 -4.55 5.22 -1.93
N SER A 153 -4.69 6.14 -0.97
CA SER A 153 -4.93 7.56 -1.26
C SER A 153 -3.63 8.32 -1.56
N THR A 154 -3.81 9.60 -1.94
CA THR A 154 -2.74 10.54 -2.26
C THR A 154 -1.66 10.54 -1.20
N LYS A 155 -0.39 10.49 -1.64
CA LYS A 155 0.80 10.53 -0.77
C LYS A 155 0.89 9.50 0.37
N ALA A 156 0.05 8.45 0.36
CA ALA A 156 -0.02 7.49 1.46
C ALA A 156 1.33 6.88 1.90
N PHE A 157 2.27 6.68 0.97
CA PHE A 157 3.64 6.21 1.20
C PHE A 157 4.66 7.12 0.48
N TYR A 158 4.38 8.43 0.44
CA TYR A 158 5.26 9.42 -0.15
C TYR A 158 6.59 9.48 0.61
N ASN A 159 7.71 9.55 -0.12
CA ASN A 159 9.06 9.71 0.44
C ASN A 159 9.40 8.67 1.54
N CYS A 160 8.97 7.43 1.33
CA CYS A 160 9.37 6.27 2.12
C CYS A 160 10.61 5.59 1.50
N ASN A 161 11.02 4.45 2.07
CA ASN A 161 12.16 3.66 1.57
C ASN A 161 11.74 2.29 1.03
N LEU A 162 10.53 2.19 0.47
CA LEU A 162 9.99 0.90 0.02
C LEU A 162 10.88 0.30 -1.06
N LYS A 163 11.30 -0.95 -0.86
CA LYS A 163 12.15 -1.68 -1.84
C LYS A 163 11.35 -2.26 -3.01
N LYS A 164 10.07 -2.55 -2.75
CA LYS A 164 9.11 -3.14 -3.68
C LYS A 164 7.70 -2.76 -3.27
N VAL A 165 6.82 -2.53 -4.24
CA VAL A 165 5.37 -2.39 -4.02
C VAL A 165 4.66 -3.58 -4.66
N ASP A 166 4.04 -4.43 -3.85
CA ASP A 166 3.27 -5.59 -4.32
C ASP A 166 1.80 -5.47 -3.94
N LEU A 167 1.00 -4.98 -4.87
CA LEU A 167 -0.44 -4.90 -4.76
C LEU A 167 -1.14 -6.02 -5.54
N SER A 168 -0.40 -6.98 -6.12
CA SER A 168 -0.95 -7.96 -7.06
C SER A 168 -2.05 -8.86 -6.48
N GLN A 169 -2.03 -9.08 -5.17
CA GLN A 169 -2.99 -9.91 -4.43
C GLN A 169 -4.10 -9.11 -3.75
N THR A 170 -4.12 -7.78 -3.94
CA THR A 170 -5.12 -6.89 -3.35
C THR A 170 -6.35 -6.74 -4.25
N GLN A 171 -7.37 -6.05 -3.75
CA GLN A 171 -8.53 -5.61 -4.52
C GLN A 171 -8.44 -4.13 -4.90
N VAL A 172 -7.23 -3.55 -4.95
CA VAL A 172 -7.08 -2.11 -5.16
C VAL A 172 -7.69 -1.73 -6.50
N GLU A 173 -8.63 -0.80 -6.48
CA GLU A 173 -9.27 -0.22 -7.65
C GLU A 173 -8.74 1.18 -7.96
N THR A 174 -8.20 1.86 -6.94
CA THR A 174 -7.78 3.26 -7.02
C THR A 174 -6.47 3.50 -6.27
N ILE A 175 -5.53 4.18 -6.92
CA ILE A 175 -4.28 4.67 -6.32
C ILE A 175 -4.21 6.19 -6.48
N GLY A 176 -3.94 6.92 -5.41
CA GLY A 176 -3.77 8.37 -5.43
C GLY A 176 -2.48 8.81 -6.12
N MET A 177 -2.46 10.03 -6.67
CA MET A 177 -1.25 10.69 -7.14
C MET A 177 -0.25 10.86 -6.00
N GLY A 178 1.04 10.71 -6.30
CA GLY A 178 2.11 10.69 -5.31
C GLY A 178 2.06 9.55 -4.28
N ALA A 179 1.11 8.62 -4.35
CA ALA A 179 0.90 7.61 -3.29
C ALA A 179 2.15 6.81 -2.92
N PHE A 180 3.04 6.56 -3.89
CA PHE A 180 4.31 5.88 -3.68
C PHE A 180 5.49 6.69 -4.24
N ALA A 181 5.32 7.98 -4.52
CA ALA A 181 6.38 8.79 -5.10
C ALA A 181 7.57 8.93 -4.13
N HIS A 182 8.76 9.20 -4.68
CA HIS A 182 10.02 9.36 -3.96
C HIS A 182 10.50 8.11 -3.18
N ASN A 183 10.00 6.93 -3.51
CA ASN A 183 10.59 5.67 -3.04
C ASN A 183 11.78 5.28 -3.93
N ALA A 184 12.91 5.97 -3.79
CA ALA A 184 14.08 5.83 -4.68
C ALA A 184 14.67 4.39 -4.73
N GLN A 185 14.47 3.61 -3.66
CA GLN A 185 14.91 2.21 -3.58
C GLN A 185 13.89 1.21 -4.16
N CYS A 186 12.69 1.66 -4.57
CA CYS A 186 11.67 0.78 -5.12
C CYS A 186 12.06 0.33 -6.52
N LYS A 187 12.48 -0.93 -6.66
CA LYS A 187 12.92 -1.50 -7.96
C LYS A 187 11.82 -2.21 -8.71
N GLU A 188 10.80 -2.69 -7.99
CA GLU A 188 9.74 -3.51 -8.55
C GLU A 188 8.35 -3.06 -8.08
N VAL A 189 7.42 -2.95 -9.04
CA VAL A 189 6.02 -2.61 -8.78
C VAL A 189 5.11 -3.67 -9.40
N TYR A 190 4.16 -4.18 -8.62
CA TYR A 190 3.16 -5.15 -9.08
C TYR A 190 1.76 -4.62 -8.78
N LEU A 191 0.99 -4.28 -9.81
CA LEU A 191 -0.35 -3.72 -9.71
C LEU A 191 -1.43 -4.81 -9.90
N PRO A 192 -2.57 -4.74 -9.20
CA PRO A 192 -3.61 -5.75 -9.30
C PRO A 192 -4.41 -5.64 -10.59
N LYS A 193 -5.10 -6.73 -10.94
CA LYS A 193 -6.03 -6.79 -12.08
C LYS A 193 -7.27 -5.92 -11.89
N THR A 194 -7.58 -5.54 -10.64
CA THR A 194 -8.74 -4.75 -10.26
C THR A 194 -8.51 -3.24 -10.40
N LEU A 195 -7.26 -2.82 -10.64
CA LEU A 195 -6.90 -1.41 -10.70
C LEU A 195 -7.60 -0.74 -11.89
N LYS A 196 -8.35 0.34 -11.61
CA LYS A 196 -9.12 1.10 -12.60
C LYS A 196 -8.61 2.51 -12.76
N THR A 197 -8.23 3.15 -11.65
CA THR A 197 -7.95 4.58 -11.65
C THR A 197 -6.72 4.97 -10.84
N PHE A 198 -6.13 6.04 -11.31
CA PHE A 198 -5.10 6.84 -10.70
C PHE A 198 -5.72 8.22 -10.45
N GLU A 199 -5.85 8.64 -9.19
CA GLU A 199 -6.63 9.84 -8.81
C GLU A 199 -5.75 10.95 -8.23
N GLY A 200 -5.86 12.17 -8.79
CA GLY A 200 -5.22 13.37 -8.27
C GLY A 200 -4.62 14.23 -9.38
N GLU A 201 -4.20 15.44 -9.01
CA GLU A 201 -3.63 16.45 -9.93
C GLU A 201 -2.19 16.81 -9.57
N ASP A 202 -1.52 16.01 -8.74
CA ASP A 202 -0.13 16.25 -8.33
C ASP A 202 0.83 15.44 -9.24
N GLU A 203 1.90 14.90 -8.69
CA GLU A 203 2.83 14.03 -9.42
C GLU A 203 2.37 12.56 -9.56
N GLY A 204 3.01 11.84 -10.48
CA GLY A 204 2.75 10.41 -10.72
C GLY A 204 2.82 9.56 -9.46
N ALA A 205 1.94 8.56 -9.37
CA ALA A 205 1.88 7.67 -8.20
C ALA A 205 3.21 6.97 -7.87
N PHE A 206 4.08 6.75 -8.85
CA PHE A 206 5.43 6.18 -8.71
C PHE A 206 6.50 7.13 -9.30
N SER A 207 6.29 8.43 -9.15
CA SER A 207 7.26 9.46 -9.54
C SER A 207 8.52 9.40 -8.68
N ALA A 208 9.68 9.65 -9.28
CA ALA A 208 10.98 9.59 -8.60
C ALA A 208 11.26 8.25 -7.87
N CYS A 209 10.67 7.16 -8.36
CA CYS A 209 10.97 5.80 -7.91
C CYS A 209 12.04 5.18 -8.80
N GLY A 210 12.97 4.43 -8.20
CA GLY A 210 14.02 3.73 -8.95
C GLY A 210 13.55 2.47 -9.68
N VAL A 211 12.31 2.46 -10.20
CA VAL A 211 11.64 1.26 -10.74
C VAL A 211 12.35 0.80 -11.99
N LYS A 212 12.76 -0.46 -12.00
CA LYS A 212 13.31 -1.14 -13.20
C LYS A 212 12.27 -2.04 -13.85
N LYS A 213 11.31 -2.53 -13.06
CA LYS A 213 10.26 -3.41 -13.53
C LYS A 213 8.92 -3.06 -12.92
N ALA A 214 7.92 -2.83 -13.75
CA ALA A 214 6.53 -2.77 -13.36
C ALA A 214 5.74 -3.91 -14.02
N VAL A 215 4.78 -4.48 -13.29
CA VAL A 215 3.81 -5.46 -13.79
C VAL A 215 2.43 -4.91 -13.52
N CYS A 216 1.66 -4.63 -14.57
CA CYS A 216 0.25 -4.30 -14.41
C CYS A 216 -0.61 -5.49 -14.84
N ASN A 217 -1.46 -6.01 -13.93
CA ASN A 217 -2.33 -7.14 -14.25
C ASN A 217 -3.69 -6.71 -14.84
N ALA A 218 -3.97 -5.42 -14.95
CA ALA A 218 -5.21 -4.89 -15.51
C ALA A 218 -5.19 -5.00 -17.05
N VAL A 219 -6.23 -5.57 -17.63
CA VAL A 219 -6.35 -5.73 -19.10
C VAL A 219 -6.58 -4.38 -19.77
N GLU A 220 -7.43 -3.55 -19.19
CA GLU A 220 -7.57 -2.15 -19.61
C GLU A 220 -6.56 -1.30 -18.83
N PRO A 221 -5.83 -0.39 -19.50
CA PRO A 221 -4.92 0.51 -18.82
C PRO A 221 -5.70 1.40 -17.83
N PRO A 222 -5.31 1.41 -16.53
CA PRO A 222 -5.90 2.30 -15.55
C PRO A 222 -5.84 3.76 -15.99
N LYS A 223 -6.94 4.49 -15.81
CA LYS A 223 -7.08 5.89 -16.22
C LYS A 223 -6.54 6.84 -15.16
N THR A 224 -5.88 7.91 -15.58
CA THR A 224 -5.57 9.07 -14.73
C THR A 224 -6.74 10.04 -14.72
N ILE A 225 -7.26 10.39 -13.54
CA ILE A 225 -8.37 11.33 -13.36
C ILE A 225 -8.06 12.34 -12.24
N SER A 226 -8.64 13.54 -12.32
CA SER A 226 -8.45 14.62 -11.33
C SER A 226 -8.86 14.17 -9.93
N GLY A 227 -10.05 13.59 -9.80
CA GLY A 227 -10.57 13.15 -8.51
C GLY A 227 -10.87 14.29 -7.53
N VAL A 228 -10.78 15.55 -7.96
CA VAL A 228 -11.13 16.73 -7.15
C VAL A 228 -12.61 16.70 -6.80
N PHE A 229 -12.93 16.89 -5.52
CA PHE A 229 -14.31 17.01 -5.08
C PHE A 229 -14.82 18.43 -5.37
N ASP A 230 -15.92 18.52 -6.12
CA ASP A 230 -16.57 19.77 -6.41
C ASP A 230 -17.60 20.06 -5.31
N PHE A 231 -17.31 21.03 -4.44
CA PHE A 231 -18.19 21.40 -3.34
C PHE A 231 -19.47 22.11 -3.78
N ILE A 232 -19.55 22.56 -5.04
CA ILE A 232 -20.75 23.20 -5.60
C ILE A 232 -21.72 22.12 -6.08
N THR A 233 -21.24 21.12 -6.82
CA THR A 233 -22.09 20.05 -7.36
C THR A 233 -22.25 18.87 -6.41
N GLY A 234 -21.36 18.72 -5.42
CA GLY A 234 -21.29 17.56 -4.53
C GLY A 234 -20.74 16.31 -5.22
N GLU A 235 -20.16 16.45 -6.42
CA GLU A 235 -19.66 15.35 -7.22
C GLU A 235 -18.14 15.34 -7.26
N LYS A 236 -17.58 14.15 -7.45
CA LYS A 236 -16.16 13.97 -7.67
C LYS A 236 -15.85 14.08 -9.15
N LYS A 237 -14.95 15.00 -9.52
CA LYS A 237 -14.50 15.17 -10.89
C LYS A 237 -13.77 13.94 -11.38
N THR A 238 -14.18 13.46 -12.55
CA THR A 238 -13.57 12.30 -13.23
C THR A 238 -12.89 12.70 -14.54
N ASP A 239 -12.61 14.00 -14.69
CA ASP A 239 -11.92 14.56 -15.84
C ASP A 239 -10.55 13.88 -16.02
N PRO A 240 -10.21 13.42 -17.24
CA PRO A 240 -8.91 12.83 -17.52
C PRO A 240 -7.76 13.79 -17.21
N VAL A 241 -6.69 13.27 -16.62
CA VAL A 241 -5.45 14.03 -16.36
C VAL A 241 -4.36 13.51 -17.28
N ASP A 242 -4.13 14.23 -18.38
CA ASP A 242 -3.28 13.74 -19.48
C ASP A 242 -1.80 14.12 -19.36
N TRP A 243 -1.47 15.05 -18.47
CA TRP A 243 -0.13 15.62 -18.31
C TRP A 243 0.71 14.92 -17.24
N VAL A 244 0.10 14.06 -16.41
CA VAL A 244 0.79 13.30 -15.36
C VAL A 244 1.12 11.90 -15.88
N ASN A 245 2.41 11.54 -15.82
CA ASN A 245 2.83 10.15 -16.03
C ASN A 245 2.76 9.39 -14.71
N ILE A 246 2.17 8.19 -14.70
CA ILE A 246 2.02 7.35 -13.49
C ILE A 246 3.39 7.03 -12.89
N PHE A 247 4.32 6.78 -13.80
CA PHE A 247 5.70 6.47 -13.55
C PHE A 247 6.51 7.70 -14.03
N SER A 248 7.44 8.22 -13.22
CA SER A 248 8.52 9.12 -13.67
C SER A 248 9.88 8.77 -13.01
N GLY A 249 10.99 9.24 -13.60
CA GLY A 249 12.30 9.20 -12.94
C GLY A 249 13.04 7.86 -12.93
N PHE A 250 12.80 6.99 -13.90
CA PHE A 250 13.49 5.68 -14.03
C PHE A 250 14.52 5.66 -15.15
N ASP A 251 15.43 4.70 -15.00
CA ASP A 251 16.53 4.40 -15.92
C ASP A 251 16.03 3.91 -17.29
N ASP A 252 16.89 3.98 -18.30
CA ASP A 252 16.65 3.48 -19.67
C ASP A 252 16.31 1.97 -19.73
N ASP A 253 16.55 1.22 -18.65
CA ASP A 253 16.27 -0.22 -18.51
C ASP A 253 14.88 -0.56 -17.96
N PHE A 254 14.02 0.44 -17.72
CA PHE A 254 12.66 0.22 -17.24
C PHE A 254 11.83 -0.65 -18.18
N VAL A 255 11.17 -1.67 -17.63
CA VAL A 255 10.23 -2.55 -18.36
C VAL A 255 8.85 -2.54 -17.71
N LEU A 256 7.81 -2.28 -18.51
CA LEU A 256 6.43 -2.51 -18.13
C LEU A 256 5.92 -3.82 -18.75
N GLU A 257 5.55 -4.78 -17.90
CA GLU A 257 4.84 -6.00 -18.32
C GLU A 257 3.33 -5.80 -18.18
N VAL A 258 2.58 -6.14 -19.23
CA VAL A 258 1.10 -6.06 -19.29
C VAL A 258 0.48 -7.38 -19.78
N PRO A 259 -0.84 -7.60 -19.61
CA PRO A 259 -1.50 -8.79 -20.12
C PRO A 259 -1.40 -8.87 -21.65
N ALA A 260 -1.34 -10.09 -22.18
CA ALA A 260 -1.27 -10.29 -23.63
C ALA A 260 -2.53 -9.73 -24.33
N GLY A 261 -2.32 -8.97 -25.41
CA GLY A 261 -3.40 -8.29 -26.14
C GLY A 261 -3.77 -6.90 -25.60
N SER A 262 -3.11 -6.44 -24.52
CA SER A 262 -3.32 -5.10 -23.95
C SER A 262 -2.27 -4.08 -24.41
N GLU A 263 -1.26 -4.48 -25.17
CA GLU A 263 -0.08 -3.69 -25.49
C GLU A 263 -0.41 -2.36 -26.15
N GLU A 264 -1.16 -2.40 -27.25
CA GLU A 264 -1.53 -1.21 -28.02
C GLU A 264 -2.39 -0.26 -27.18
N LYS A 265 -3.24 -0.81 -26.31
CA LYS A 265 -4.05 -0.03 -25.36
C LYS A 265 -3.15 0.73 -24.39
N TYR A 266 -2.15 0.07 -23.81
CA TYR A 266 -1.20 0.73 -22.92
C TYR A 266 -0.28 1.71 -23.66
N ARG A 267 0.15 1.41 -24.90
CA ARG A 267 0.96 2.34 -25.71
C ARG A 267 0.23 3.64 -26.03
N SER A 268 -1.09 3.55 -26.23
CA SER A 268 -1.93 4.72 -26.56
C SER A 268 -2.54 5.41 -25.33
N ALA A 269 -2.50 4.76 -24.15
CA ALA A 269 -3.11 5.30 -22.95
C ALA A 269 -2.33 6.49 -22.35
N ASN A 270 -3.08 7.55 -22.04
CA ASN A 270 -2.57 8.68 -21.26
C ASN A 270 -2.13 8.21 -19.87
N GLY A 271 -1.06 8.82 -19.35
CA GLY A 271 -0.40 8.41 -18.10
C GLY A 271 0.58 7.23 -18.23
N TRP A 272 0.50 6.46 -19.32
CA TRP A 272 1.35 5.29 -19.59
C TRP A 272 2.41 5.51 -20.69
N LYS A 273 2.41 6.70 -21.31
CA LYS A 273 3.23 7.02 -22.49
C LYS A 273 4.73 6.85 -22.28
N ASN A 274 5.25 7.18 -21.10
CA ASN A 274 6.68 6.99 -20.80
C ASN A 274 7.08 5.51 -20.74
N ALA A 275 6.12 4.62 -20.42
CA ALA A 275 6.32 3.18 -20.49
C ALA A 275 6.13 2.64 -21.91
N ALA A 276 5.52 3.40 -22.82
CA ALA A 276 5.03 2.91 -24.11
C ALA A 276 6.14 2.34 -25.00
N ASN A 277 7.36 2.87 -24.96
CA ASN A 277 8.47 2.36 -25.78
C ASN A 277 9.10 1.07 -25.20
N ASN A 278 8.94 0.81 -23.91
CA ASN A 278 9.56 -0.31 -23.19
C ASN A 278 8.54 -1.34 -22.65
N ILE A 279 7.41 -1.51 -23.35
CA ILE A 279 6.40 -2.51 -22.98
C ILE A 279 6.85 -3.90 -23.43
N ALA A 280 7.03 -4.80 -22.44
CA ALA A 280 7.22 -6.22 -22.67
C ALA A 280 5.89 -6.97 -22.54
N THR A 281 5.72 -8.00 -23.37
CA THR A 281 4.45 -8.73 -23.50
C THR A 281 4.55 -10.13 -22.91
N GLY A 282 3.41 -10.71 -22.54
CA GLY A 282 3.36 -12.11 -22.13
C GLY A 282 3.54 -12.35 -20.64
N ILE A 283 2.81 -11.62 -19.79
CA ILE A 283 2.41 -12.12 -18.46
C ILE A 283 1.54 -13.37 -18.68
N ARG A 284 2.17 -14.50 -19.01
CA ARG A 284 1.65 -15.81 -18.66
C ARG A 284 2.14 -16.02 -17.24
N GLY A 285 1.22 -16.24 -16.32
CA GLY A 285 1.58 -16.75 -15.00
C GLY A 285 2.58 -17.89 -15.18
N VAL A 286 3.72 -17.76 -14.50
CA VAL A 286 4.97 -18.55 -14.63
C VAL A 286 6.04 -17.89 -15.53
N LYS A 287 6.91 -17.07 -14.92
CA LYS A 287 8.31 -17.02 -15.33
C LYS A 287 8.89 -18.43 -15.11
N VAL A 288 9.15 -19.15 -16.18
CA VAL A 288 10.04 -20.31 -16.07
C VAL A 288 11.45 -19.75 -16.05
N SER A 289 12.15 -19.91 -14.93
CA SER A 289 13.59 -19.67 -14.86
C SER A 289 14.27 -20.37 -16.03
N GLN A 290 15.18 -19.70 -16.73
CA GLN A 290 16.01 -20.36 -17.73
C GLN A 290 16.68 -21.58 -17.09
N GLY A 291 16.30 -22.76 -17.56
CA GLY A 291 16.64 -24.05 -16.98
C GLY A 291 15.68 -25.12 -17.51
N LYS A 292 16.19 -26.33 -17.73
CA LYS A 292 15.43 -27.49 -18.20
C LYS A 292 14.54 -28.02 -17.07
N PHE A 293 13.22 -28.07 -17.25
CA PHE A 293 12.27 -28.52 -16.22
C PHE A 293 11.46 -29.75 -16.64
N GLY A 294 10.90 -30.47 -15.67
CA GLY A 294 9.99 -31.58 -15.90
C GLY A 294 8.55 -31.10 -16.06
N VAL A 295 7.82 -31.63 -17.04
CA VAL A 295 6.37 -31.43 -17.21
C VAL A 295 5.67 -32.67 -16.69
N TYR A 296 4.63 -32.50 -15.88
CA TYR A 296 3.81 -33.60 -15.34
C TYR A 296 2.35 -33.36 -15.73
N ASP A 297 1.55 -34.42 -15.80
CA ASP A 297 0.10 -34.27 -15.89
C ASP A 297 -0.51 -33.96 -14.52
N ILE A 298 -1.83 -33.74 -14.48
CA ILE A 298 -2.55 -33.40 -13.24
C ILE A 298 -2.53 -34.51 -12.18
N THR A 299 -2.19 -35.75 -12.56
CA THR A 299 -2.06 -36.90 -11.64
C THR A 299 -0.65 -37.01 -11.05
N GLY A 300 0.28 -36.15 -11.47
CA GLY A 300 1.68 -36.18 -11.07
C GLY A 300 2.53 -37.14 -11.90
N LYS A 301 1.99 -37.75 -12.95
CA LYS A 301 2.76 -38.59 -13.86
C LYS A 301 3.59 -37.72 -14.80
N ARG A 302 4.88 -38.04 -14.92
CA ARG A 302 5.83 -37.26 -15.72
C ARG A 302 5.53 -37.41 -17.21
N TYR A 303 5.33 -36.29 -17.89
CA TYR A 303 4.96 -36.16 -19.30
C TYR A 303 6.17 -35.85 -20.20
N MET A 304 7.08 -34.96 -19.77
CA MET A 304 8.31 -34.64 -20.52
C MET A 304 9.50 -34.34 -19.59
N ASN A 305 10.72 -34.61 -20.09
CA ASN A 305 11.98 -34.27 -19.45
C ASN A 305 12.64 -33.08 -20.15
N HIS A 306 13.30 -32.22 -19.37
CA HIS A 306 14.13 -31.13 -19.86
C HIS A 306 13.42 -30.17 -20.84
N ALA A 307 12.13 -29.91 -20.60
CA ALA A 307 11.37 -28.99 -21.43
C ALA A 307 11.91 -27.56 -21.28
N ASP A 308 11.86 -26.81 -22.38
CA ASP A 308 12.09 -25.39 -22.46
C ASP A 308 10.81 -24.66 -22.91
N ALA A 309 10.88 -23.33 -23.05
CA ALA A 309 9.73 -22.50 -23.41
C ALA A 309 9.12 -22.88 -24.77
N GLN A 310 9.94 -23.29 -25.76
CA GLN A 310 9.46 -23.71 -27.07
C GLN A 310 8.74 -25.06 -26.99
N THR A 311 9.28 -25.99 -26.22
CA THR A 311 8.71 -27.34 -26.04
C THR A 311 7.39 -27.31 -25.25
N VAL A 312 7.25 -26.42 -24.27
CA VAL A 312 5.96 -26.24 -23.55
C VAL A 312 4.86 -25.74 -24.49
N ASN A 313 5.21 -24.91 -25.48
CA ASN A 313 4.24 -24.40 -26.45
C ASN A 313 3.73 -25.46 -27.44
N THR A 314 4.33 -26.66 -27.49
CA THR A 314 3.83 -27.78 -28.30
C THR A 314 2.89 -28.72 -27.53
N LEU A 315 2.61 -28.45 -26.25
CA LEU A 315 1.72 -29.27 -25.44
C LEU A 315 0.31 -29.32 -26.04
N GLN A 316 -0.28 -30.53 -26.04
CA GLN A 316 -1.67 -30.71 -26.43
C GLN A 316 -2.61 -30.15 -25.36
N ARG A 317 -3.86 -29.87 -25.77
CA ARG A 317 -4.91 -29.39 -24.86
C ARG A 317 -5.01 -30.31 -23.63
N GLY A 318 -4.90 -29.73 -22.43
CA GLY A 318 -4.84 -30.50 -21.19
C GLY A 318 -4.40 -29.64 -20.01
N VAL A 319 -4.30 -30.27 -18.83
CA VAL A 319 -3.82 -29.63 -17.61
C VAL A 319 -2.52 -30.28 -17.18
N TYR A 320 -1.49 -29.46 -16.96
CA TYR A 320 -0.14 -29.90 -16.63
C TYR A 320 0.36 -29.22 -15.36
N ILE A 321 1.36 -29.82 -14.72
CA ILE A 321 2.09 -29.26 -13.59
C ILE A 321 3.52 -28.96 -14.06
N ILE A 322 3.93 -27.70 -13.93
CA ILE A 322 5.26 -27.21 -14.32
C ILE A 322 5.81 -26.37 -13.16
N ASN A 323 7.00 -26.72 -12.65
CA ASN A 323 7.60 -26.07 -11.47
C ASN A 323 6.63 -25.94 -10.28
N GLY A 324 5.84 -26.99 -10.01
CA GLY A 324 4.87 -27.03 -8.91
C GLY A 324 3.61 -26.17 -9.14
N LYS A 325 3.46 -25.57 -10.33
CA LYS A 325 2.29 -24.74 -10.69
C LYS A 325 1.45 -25.41 -11.77
N LYS A 326 0.13 -25.28 -11.65
CA LYS A 326 -0.86 -25.84 -12.59
C LYS A 326 -1.01 -24.93 -13.80
N LEU A 327 -0.87 -25.50 -15.00
CA LEU A 327 -1.02 -24.84 -16.30
C LEU A 327 -2.16 -25.50 -17.08
N LEU A 328 -3.14 -24.72 -17.56
CA LEU A 328 -4.18 -25.18 -18.47
C LEU A 328 -3.79 -24.81 -19.92
N VAL A 329 -3.68 -25.81 -20.78
CA VAL A 329 -3.47 -25.65 -22.23
C VAL A 329 -4.82 -25.84 -22.92
N SER A 330 -5.36 -24.78 -23.52
CA SER A 330 -6.57 -24.81 -24.37
C SER A 330 -6.13 -24.74 -25.84
N GLY A 331 -6.59 -25.66 -26.70
CA GLY A 331 -5.99 -25.93 -28.01
C GLY A 331 -5.99 -24.77 -29.04
N LYS A 332 -4.86 -24.70 -29.78
CA LYS A 332 -4.45 -24.07 -31.07
C LYS A 332 -5.01 -22.70 -31.52
N THR A 333 -4.06 -21.79 -31.78
CA THR A 333 -3.81 -21.28 -33.14
C THR A 333 -2.29 -21.30 -33.43
N PHE A 334 -1.91 -21.82 -34.61
CA PHE A 334 -0.57 -21.72 -35.23
C PHE A 334 -0.66 -20.72 -36.40
N LEU A 335 0.45 -20.01 -36.68
CA LEU A 335 1.02 -19.52 -37.97
C LEU A 335 1.88 -18.29 -37.63
N SER A 336 3.20 -18.43 -37.45
CA SER A 336 4.27 -18.42 -38.47
C SER A 336 4.43 -17.06 -39.15
N ASN A 337 5.51 -16.36 -38.78
CA ASN A 337 6.07 -15.26 -39.56
C ASN A 337 6.46 -15.77 -40.96
N SER A 338 6.08 -15.02 -41.98
CA SER A 338 6.70 -15.06 -43.31
C SER A 338 7.55 -13.81 -43.48
N LEU A 339 8.87 -14.03 -43.66
CA LEU A 339 9.94 -13.13 -44.11
C LEU A 339 10.08 -11.75 -43.46
#